data_AF-A0AA38NIW9-F1
#
_entry.id   AF-A0AA38NIW9-F1
#
_cell.length_a   1.000
_cell.length_b   1.000
_cell.length_c   1.000
_cell.angle_alpha   90.00
_cell.angle_beta   90.00
_cell.angle_gamma   90.00
#
_symmetry.space_group_name_H-M   'P 1'
#
loop_
_entity.id
_entity.type
_entity.pdbx_description
1 polymer ?
#
loop_
_entity_poly.entity_id
_entity_poly.type
_entity_poly.pdbx_seq_one_letter_code
_entity_poly.pdbx_strand_id
1 'polypeptide(L)'
;LEILSQKAVAGASHNAEQRHPLPNCHPGTRTQILEILKEWITNDHKSTSIYWLYGAAGVGKSAVAQTIAETFEKHTVNGIPESRLAASFFFSRADPSRNNLSLFFTTIAHQLATSPVLGPHLGAYIDLAIRHNPNILHETLEQQFQELIVNPCAKLPPDTWKNLPRLIIIDGLDECADIASQERLLSIIRQSKTNTDPPFPFDFLMCSRPEPRIRNAFRHPDFHSILDFNDLGESFESGTDIAVRDREFGRIRQGHGRSMAHVGPDWPGDGIIQQLVQRACRQFIYAATVIKYVG
;
A
#
# COMPACT_ATOMS: atom_id res chain seq x y z
N LEU A 1 -0.35 25.25 0.49
CA LEU A 1 -0.11 24.04 1.31
C LEU A 1 -1.09 23.92 2.47
N GLU A 2 -1.45 25.02 3.15
CA GLU A 2 -2.44 25.02 4.23
C GLU A 2 -3.82 24.45 3.83
N ILE A 3 -4.30 24.78 2.63
CA ILE A 3 -5.56 24.21 2.12
C ILE A 3 -5.46 22.69 1.95
N LEU A 4 -4.31 22.17 1.48
CA LEU A 4 -4.10 20.73 1.39
C LEU A 4 -4.03 20.08 2.78
N SER A 5 -3.34 20.70 3.75
CA SER A 5 -3.23 20.10 5.08
C SER A 5 -4.57 20.02 5.81
N GLN A 6 -5.50 20.95 5.55
CA GLN A 6 -6.85 20.91 6.09
C GLN A 6 -7.76 19.87 5.44
N LYS A 7 -7.50 19.49 4.19
CA LYS A 7 -8.35 18.60 3.39
C LYS A 7 -7.78 17.19 3.24
N ALA A 8 -6.47 17.02 3.35
CA ALA A 8 -5.81 15.73 3.23
C ALA A 8 -6.25 14.81 4.37
N VAL A 9 -6.41 13.53 4.02
CA VAL A 9 -6.87 12.52 4.96
C VAL A 9 -5.68 11.91 5.66
N ALA A 10 -5.30 12.48 6.82
CA ALA A 10 -4.17 11.98 7.60
C ALA A 10 -4.29 10.48 7.91
N GLY A 11 -5.51 9.99 8.15
CA GLY A 11 -5.83 8.58 8.39
C GLY A 11 -5.48 7.62 7.25
N ALA A 12 -5.26 8.13 6.03
CA ALA A 12 -5.00 7.30 4.86
C ALA A 12 -3.52 6.95 4.70
N SER A 13 -2.61 7.64 5.38
CA SER A 13 -1.17 7.40 5.30
C SER A 13 -0.75 6.10 6.00
N HIS A 14 0.39 5.54 5.60
CA HIS A 14 0.93 4.32 6.21
C HIS A 14 1.26 4.45 7.71
N ASN A 15 1.58 5.66 8.16
CA ASN A 15 2.01 5.99 9.53
C ASN A 15 0.89 6.66 10.38
N ALA A 16 -0.37 6.54 9.95
CA ALA A 16 -1.49 7.17 10.62
C ALA A 16 -1.92 6.45 11.90
N GLU A 17 -2.19 7.21 12.97
CA GLU A 17 -2.59 6.64 14.26
C GLU A 17 -3.88 5.81 14.16
N GLN A 18 -4.81 6.24 13.30
CA GLN A 18 -6.09 5.54 13.06
C GLN A 18 -5.91 4.14 12.46
N ARG A 19 -4.68 3.76 12.09
CA ARG A 19 -4.34 2.44 11.57
C ARG A 19 -3.62 1.57 12.61
N HIS A 20 -3.45 2.04 13.85
CA HIS A 20 -2.90 1.21 14.93
C HIS A 20 -3.91 0.19 15.47
N PRO A 21 -3.47 -1.05 15.78
CA PRO A 21 -2.15 -1.60 15.49
C PRO A 21 -1.96 -1.82 13.98
N LEU A 22 -0.79 -1.41 13.46
CA LEU A 22 -0.49 -1.51 12.03
C LEU A 22 -0.51 -2.99 11.62
N PRO A 23 -1.23 -3.35 10.55
CA PRO A 23 -1.27 -4.72 10.09
C PRO A 23 0.08 -5.00 9.42
N ASN A 24 1.13 -5.36 10.14
CA ASN A 24 2.41 -5.70 9.52
C ASN A 24 2.49 -7.21 9.24
N CYS A 25 3.30 -7.59 8.24
CA CYS A 25 3.66 -8.99 8.08
C CYS A 25 4.38 -9.46 9.35
N HIS A 26 3.96 -10.60 9.91
CA HIS A 26 4.69 -11.18 11.03
C HIS A 26 6.11 -11.58 10.55
N PRO A 27 7.15 -11.43 11.37
CA PRO A 27 8.51 -11.80 10.99
C PRO A 27 8.58 -13.26 10.49
N GLY A 28 9.17 -13.45 9.31
CA GLY A 28 9.27 -14.76 8.66
C GLY A 28 8.05 -15.18 7.84
N THR A 29 6.98 -14.37 7.79
CA THR A 29 5.85 -14.59 6.87
C THR A 29 6.01 -13.78 5.59
N ARG A 30 5.38 -14.25 4.51
CA ARG A 30 5.29 -13.53 3.22
C ARG A 30 6.64 -13.10 2.65
N THR A 31 7.72 -13.79 3.02
CA THR A 31 9.11 -13.45 2.65
C THR A 31 9.28 -13.40 1.13
N GLN A 32 8.81 -14.43 0.43
CA GLN A 32 8.95 -14.54 -1.01
C GLN A 32 8.26 -13.37 -1.76
N ILE A 33 7.03 -13.00 -1.40
CA ILE A 33 6.37 -11.85 -2.05
C ILE A 33 7.01 -10.52 -1.66
N LEU A 34 7.48 -10.39 -0.41
CA LEU A 34 8.21 -9.19 0.01
C LEU A 34 9.52 -9.04 -0.76
N GLU A 35 10.23 -10.13 -1.05
CA GLU A 35 11.44 -10.14 -1.88
C GLU A 35 11.14 -9.75 -3.33
N ILE A 36 10.13 -10.36 -3.96
CA ILE A 36 9.69 -10.01 -5.31
C ILE A 36 9.36 -8.51 -5.41
N LEU A 37 8.60 -7.98 -4.45
CA LEU A 37 8.24 -6.56 -4.43
C LEU A 37 9.45 -5.67 -4.19
N LYS A 38 10.38 -6.06 -3.31
CA LYS A 38 11.61 -5.30 -3.09
C LYS A 38 12.44 -5.21 -4.35
N GLU A 39 12.67 -6.34 -5.03
CA GLU A 39 13.39 -6.40 -6.30
C GLU A 39 12.71 -5.54 -7.37
N TRP A 40 11.38 -5.62 -7.49
CA TRP A 40 10.63 -4.78 -8.41
C TRP A 40 10.74 -3.29 -8.07
N ILE A 41 10.73 -2.90 -6.79
CA ILE A 41 10.84 -1.49 -6.38
C ILE A 41 12.25 -0.94 -6.64
N THR A 42 13.29 -1.72 -6.35
CA THR A 42 14.69 -1.26 -6.46
C THR A 42 15.31 -1.43 -7.85
N ASN A 43 14.67 -2.18 -8.75
CA ASN A 43 15.15 -2.33 -10.12
C ASN A 43 14.84 -1.07 -10.97
N ASP A 44 15.86 -0.25 -11.20
CA ASP A 44 15.77 0.95 -12.04
C ASP A 44 15.65 0.65 -13.55
N HIS A 45 15.85 -0.61 -13.96
CA HIS A 45 15.77 -1.09 -15.35
C HIS A 45 14.49 -1.89 -15.66
N LYS A 46 13.54 -1.95 -14.73
CA LYS A 46 12.26 -2.62 -14.94
C LYS A 46 11.46 -1.96 -16.07
N SER A 47 10.72 -2.77 -16.82
CA SER A 47 9.81 -2.30 -17.86
C SER A 47 8.45 -1.87 -17.31
N THR A 48 8.06 -2.37 -16.14
CA THR A 48 6.76 -2.14 -15.52
C THR A 48 6.83 -1.06 -14.45
N SER A 49 5.78 -0.24 -14.36
CA SER A 49 5.67 0.86 -13.39
C SER A 49 4.42 0.75 -12.51
N ILE A 50 3.64 -0.31 -12.70
CA ILE A 50 2.48 -0.64 -11.89
C ILE A 50 2.62 -2.10 -11.48
N TYR A 51 2.40 -2.37 -10.21
CA TYR A 51 2.37 -3.72 -9.67
C TYR A 51 1.05 -3.94 -8.93
N TRP A 52 0.30 -4.96 -9.34
CA TRP A 52 -0.96 -5.31 -8.73
C TRP A 52 -0.86 -6.58 -7.88
N LEU A 53 -0.87 -6.41 -6.56
CA LEU A 53 -0.93 -7.51 -5.61
C LEU A 53 -2.39 -7.79 -5.25
N TYR A 54 -2.94 -8.91 -5.70
CA TYR A 54 -4.33 -9.26 -5.46
C TYR A 54 -4.50 -10.54 -4.67
N GLY A 55 -5.74 -10.79 -4.23
CA GLY A 55 -6.10 -11.97 -3.47
C GLY A 55 -7.37 -11.77 -2.66
N ALA A 56 -7.88 -12.85 -2.07
CA ALA A 56 -9.12 -12.83 -1.28
C ALA A 56 -9.05 -11.91 -0.04
N ALA A 57 -10.20 -11.68 0.60
CA ALA A 57 -10.25 -10.96 1.86
C ALA A 57 -9.42 -11.69 2.93
N GLY A 58 -8.71 -10.94 3.77
CA GLY A 58 -8.00 -11.51 4.92
C GLY A 58 -6.72 -12.28 4.59
N VAL A 59 -6.26 -12.34 3.34
CA VAL A 59 -4.98 -12.99 2.98
C VAL A 59 -3.73 -12.15 3.30
N GLY A 60 -3.89 -10.93 3.84
CA GLY A 60 -2.77 -10.11 4.29
C GLY A 60 -2.19 -9.11 3.28
N LYS A 61 -2.94 -8.73 2.24
CA LYS A 61 -2.48 -7.73 1.24
C LYS A 61 -2.11 -6.39 1.88
N SER A 62 -3.00 -5.84 2.71
CA SER A 62 -2.74 -4.61 3.47
C SER A 62 -1.52 -4.73 4.36
N ALA A 63 -1.20 -5.95 4.81
CA ALA A 63 -0.01 -6.19 5.61
C ALA A 63 1.29 -6.21 4.81
N VAL A 64 1.25 -6.76 3.60
CA VAL A 64 2.35 -6.62 2.65
C VAL A 64 2.55 -5.15 2.29
N ALA A 65 1.48 -4.44 1.94
CA ALA A 65 1.52 -3.02 1.60
C ALA A 65 2.10 -2.16 2.74
N GLN A 66 1.67 -2.41 3.99
CA GLN A 66 2.20 -1.73 5.18
C GLN A 66 3.69 -1.99 5.37
N THR A 67 4.11 -3.26 5.33
CA THR A 67 5.51 -3.63 5.52
C THR A 67 6.41 -3.05 4.42
N ILE A 68 5.94 -3.02 3.17
CA ILE A 68 6.66 -2.37 2.06
C ILE A 68 6.76 -0.85 2.29
N ALA A 69 5.68 -0.20 2.73
CA ALA A 69 5.70 1.23 3.05
C ALA A 69 6.78 1.55 4.10
N GLU A 70 6.77 0.86 5.24
CA GLU A 70 7.75 1.07 6.31
C GLU A 70 9.18 0.75 5.88
N THR A 71 9.36 -0.32 5.09
CA THR A 71 10.67 -0.71 4.55
C THR A 71 11.24 0.39 3.66
N PHE A 72 10.42 0.95 2.77
CA PHE A 72 10.87 1.93 1.78
C PHE A 72 10.79 3.39 2.24
N GLU A 73 10.11 3.69 3.34
CA GLU A 73 10.24 4.97 4.04
C GLU A 73 11.65 5.11 4.63
N LYS A 74 12.14 4.05 5.30
CA LYS A 74 13.42 4.04 6.04
C LYS A 74 14.57 3.36 5.28
N HIS A 75 14.41 3.12 3.98
CA HIS A 75 15.37 2.38 3.19
C HIS A 75 16.73 3.09 3.14
N THR A 76 17.81 2.31 3.17
CA THR A 76 19.18 2.82 3.09
C THR A 76 20.00 1.96 2.12
N VAL A 77 20.89 2.57 1.36
CA VAL A 77 21.86 1.88 0.50
C VAL A 77 23.25 2.33 0.91
N ASN A 78 24.11 1.37 1.25
CA ASN A 78 25.47 1.61 1.76
C ASN A 78 25.51 2.59 2.97
N GLY A 79 24.48 2.53 3.83
CA GLY A 79 24.35 3.41 5.00
C GLY A 79 23.81 4.81 4.70
N ILE A 80 23.48 5.11 3.44
CA ILE A 80 22.88 6.38 3.02
C ILE A 80 21.36 6.22 2.93
N PRO A 81 20.55 7.07 3.59
CA PRO A 81 19.10 7.07 3.43
C PRO A 81 18.71 7.25 1.97
N GLU A 82 18.02 6.25 1.43
CA GLU A 82 17.51 6.23 0.06
C GLU A 82 16.06 5.76 0.11
N SER A 83 15.23 6.61 0.71
CA SER A 83 13.78 6.41 0.77
C SER A 83 13.23 6.29 -0.64
N ARG A 84 12.45 5.23 -0.90
CA ARG A 84 11.76 5.05 -2.18
C ARG A 84 10.28 5.39 -2.08
N LEU A 85 9.72 5.48 -0.88
CA LEU A 85 8.29 5.80 -0.67
C LEU A 85 8.02 7.30 -0.87
N ALA A 86 7.21 7.62 -1.88
CA ALA A 86 6.75 8.97 -2.17
C ALA A 86 5.45 9.31 -1.45
N ALA A 87 4.47 8.39 -1.50
CA ALA A 87 3.18 8.57 -0.86
C ALA A 87 2.47 7.22 -0.63
N SER A 88 1.45 7.23 0.20
CA SER A 88 0.62 6.06 0.48
C SER A 88 -0.82 6.44 0.74
N PHE A 89 -1.76 5.64 0.25
CA PHE A 89 -3.19 5.80 0.54
C PHE A 89 -3.82 4.43 0.80
N PHE A 90 -4.33 4.26 2.02
CA PHE A 90 -5.02 3.06 2.47
C PHE A 90 -6.51 3.35 2.57
N PHE A 91 -7.29 2.80 1.63
CA PHE A 91 -8.73 2.86 1.66
C PHE A 91 -9.29 2.09 2.87
N SER A 92 -10.48 2.47 3.30
CA SER A 92 -11.20 1.77 4.36
C SER A 92 -12.70 1.92 4.14
N ARG A 93 -13.42 0.81 3.95
CA ARG A 93 -14.90 0.82 3.78
C ARG A 93 -15.61 1.50 4.95
N ALA A 94 -15.04 1.39 6.16
CA ALA A 94 -15.62 1.91 7.40
C ALA A 94 -15.42 3.42 7.58
N ASP A 95 -14.56 4.06 6.78
CA ASP A 95 -14.20 5.47 6.92
C ASP A 95 -14.68 6.27 5.70
N PRO A 96 -15.70 7.13 5.84
CA PRO A 96 -16.22 7.95 4.74
C PRO A 96 -15.20 8.87 4.08
N SER A 97 -14.10 9.20 4.76
CA SER A 97 -13.02 10.01 4.18
C SER A 97 -12.05 9.17 3.32
N ARG A 98 -12.09 7.84 3.45
CA ARG A 98 -11.18 6.88 2.79
C ARG A 98 -11.92 5.77 2.02
N ASN A 99 -13.21 5.91 1.76
CA ASN A 99 -13.99 4.94 0.98
C ASN A 99 -14.39 5.49 -0.40
N ASN A 100 -13.79 6.60 -0.84
CA ASN A 100 -14.04 7.21 -2.15
C ASN A 100 -12.82 8.03 -2.60
N LEU A 101 -12.85 8.55 -3.83
CA LEU A 101 -11.71 9.24 -4.44
C LEU A 101 -11.67 10.75 -4.22
N SER A 102 -12.69 11.36 -3.60
CA SER A 102 -12.82 12.83 -3.55
C SER A 102 -11.61 13.53 -2.95
N LEU A 103 -10.94 12.90 -1.99
CA LEU A 103 -9.74 13.43 -1.32
C LEU A 103 -8.46 12.67 -1.68
N PHE A 104 -8.51 11.71 -2.62
CA PHE A 104 -7.39 10.84 -2.95
C PHE A 104 -6.19 11.64 -3.46
N PHE A 105 -6.35 12.37 -4.58
CA PHE A 105 -5.25 13.14 -5.18
C PHE A 105 -4.83 14.33 -4.32
N THR A 106 -5.77 14.95 -3.61
CA THR A 106 -5.48 15.97 -2.60
C THR A 106 -4.54 15.43 -1.51
N THR A 107 -4.81 14.22 -1.01
CA THR A 107 -4.02 13.58 0.04
C THR A 107 -2.64 13.16 -0.47
N ILE A 108 -2.55 12.62 -1.70
CA ILE A 108 -1.26 12.31 -2.33
C ILE A 108 -0.44 13.58 -2.53
N ALA A 109 -1.00 14.64 -3.13
CA ALA A 109 -0.30 15.90 -3.36
C ALA A 109 0.20 16.52 -2.05
N HIS A 110 -0.58 16.43 -0.97
CA HIS A 110 -0.14 16.87 0.36
C HIS A 110 1.08 16.08 0.85
N GLN A 111 1.08 14.76 0.73
CA GLN A 111 2.23 13.91 1.11
C GLN A 111 3.48 14.25 0.28
N LEU A 112 3.33 14.43 -1.03
CA LEU A 112 4.45 14.82 -1.90
C LEU A 112 5.03 16.19 -1.52
N ALA A 113 4.17 17.17 -1.22
CA ALA A 113 4.60 18.53 -0.87
C ALA A 113 5.23 18.64 0.53
N THR A 114 4.82 17.77 1.46
CA THR A 114 5.29 17.78 2.86
C THR A 114 6.38 16.75 3.15
N SER A 115 6.68 15.87 2.19
CA SER A 115 7.80 14.94 2.26
C SER A 115 9.11 15.70 2.49
N PRO A 116 9.96 15.27 3.43
CA PRO A 116 11.27 15.87 3.64
C PRO A 116 12.18 15.83 2.40
N VAL A 117 11.97 14.86 1.50
CA VAL A 117 12.79 14.65 0.30
C VAL A 117 12.15 15.27 -0.94
N LEU A 118 10.85 15.06 -1.16
CA LEU A 118 10.15 15.57 -2.34
C LEU A 118 9.65 17.00 -2.17
N GLY A 119 9.34 17.44 -0.95
CA GLY A 119 8.82 18.77 -0.65
C GLY A 119 9.71 19.91 -1.16
N PRO A 120 11.05 19.87 -0.96
CA PRO A 120 11.96 20.86 -1.55
C PRO A 120 11.91 20.97 -3.07
N HIS A 121 11.47 19.91 -3.76
CA HIS A 121 11.43 19.84 -5.22
C HIS A 121 10.03 20.16 -5.79
N LEU A 122 8.97 19.69 -5.13
CA LEU A 122 7.59 19.75 -5.63
C LEU A 122 6.71 20.76 -4.89
N GLY A 123 7.02 21.06 -3.62
CA GLY A 123 6.14 21.81 -2.73
C GLY A 123 5.77 23.20 -3.25
N ALA A 124 6.74 23.93 -3.82
CA ALA A 124 6.50 25.25 -4.40
C ALA A 124 5.57 25.20 -5.63
N TYR A 125 5.72 24.18 -6.49
CA TYR A 125 4.88 24.02 -7.69
C TYR A 125 3.45 23.61 -7.31
N ILE A 126 3.30 22.69 -6.35
CA ILE A 126 1.99 22.28 -5.84
C ILE A 126 1.30 23.47 -5.15
N ASP A 127 2.04 24.25 -4.35
CA ASP A 127 1.50 25.44 -3.70
C ASP A 127 1.05 26.50 -4.73
N LEU A 128 1.85 26.72 -5.77
CA LEU A 128 1.52 27.65 -6.85
C LEU A 128 0.24 27.22 -7.60
N ALA A 129 0.08 25.93 -7.90
CA ALA A 129 -1.12 25.41 -8.55
C ALA A 129 -2.39 25.75 -7.77
N ILE A 130 -2.35 25.60 -6.43
CA ILE A 130 -3.48 25.92 -5.55
C ILE A 130 -3.71 27.42 -5.44
N ARG A 131 -2.65 28.23 -5.36
CA ARG A 131 -2.80 29.69 -5.33
C ARG A 131 -3.40 30.23 -6.63
N HIS A 132 -3.06 29.62 -7.76
CA HIS A 132 -3.61 29.97 -9.07
C HIS A 132 -5.07 29.55 -9.20
N ASN A 133 -5.41 28.35 -8.74
CA ASN A 133 -6.77 27.84 -8.75
C ASN A 133 -7.15 27.23 -7.39
N PRO A 134 -7.70 28.04 -6.46
CA PRO A 134 -8.15 27.54 -5.15
C PRO A 134 -9.28 26.50 -5.24
N ASN A 135 -10.04 26.51 -6.35
CA ASN A 135 -11.17 25.60 -6.56
C ASN A 135 -10.73 24.23 -7.09
N ILE A 136 -9.44 24.01 -7.36
CA ILE A 136 -8.92 22.76 -7.94
C ILE A 136 -9.36 21.51 -7.15
N LEU A 137 -9.51 21.61 -5.82
CA LEU A 137 -9.97 20.50 -4.96
C LEU A 137 -11.42 20.07 -5.21
N HIS A 138 -12.19 20.88 -5.92
CA HIS A 138 -13.58 20.61 -6.29
C HIS A 138 -13.73 20.26 -7.78
N GLU A 139 -12.65 20.30 -8.54
CA GLU A 139 -12.66 19.91 -9.94
C GLU A 139 -12.64 18.38 -10.12
N THR A 140 -12.72 17.95 -11.37
CA THR A 140 -12.63 16.54 -11.74
C THR A 140 -11.34 15.90 -11.23
N LEU A 141 -11.38 14.59 -10.98
CA LEU A 141 -10.23 13.82 -10.50
C LEU A 141 -9.04 13.89 -11.47
N GLU A 142 -9.31 13.93 -12.77
CA GLU A 142 -8.33 14.10 -13.83
C GLU A 142 -7.61 15.45 -13.70
N GLN A 143 -8.35 16.54 -13.51
CA GLN A 143 -7.76 17.88 -13.32
C GLN A 143 -6.98 17.97 -12.01
N GLN A 144 -7.51 17.42 -10.90
CA GLN A 144 -6.77 17.36 -9.65
C GLN A 144 -5.43 16.62 -9.80
N PHE A 145 -5.44 15.45 -10.45
CA PHE A 145 -4.23 14.68 -10.69
C PHE A 145 -3.26 15.42 -11.61
N GLN A 146 -3.77 16.02 -12.70
CA GLN A 146 -2.96 16.75 -13.65
C GLN A 146 -2.28 17.96 -13.01
N GLU A 147 -3.04 18.83 -12.35
CA GLU A 147 -2.53 20.10 -11.82
C GLU A 147 -1.75 19.95 -10.52
N LEU A 148 -2.12 19.01 -9.66
CA LEU A 148 -1.47 18.86 -8.35
C LEU A 148 -0.34 17.84 -8.34
N ILE A 149 -0.23 16.97 -9.34
CA ILE A 149 0.77 15.89 -9.35
C ILE A 149 1.55 15.87 -10.67
N VAL A 150 0.91 15.70 -11.82
CA VAL A 150 1.62 15.56 -13.11
C VAL A 150 2.38 16.83 -13.49
N ASN A 151 1.71 17.98 -13.51
CA ASN A 151 2.30 19.26 -13.88
C ASN A 151 3.47 19.66 -12.96
N PRO A 152 3.36 19.57 -11.61
CA PRO A 152 4.50 19.76 -10.71
C PRO A 152 5.67 18.83 -11.01
N CYS A 153 5.41 17.55 -11.29
CA CYS A 153 6.47 16.59 -11.58
C CYS A 153 7.19 16.89 -12.90
N ALA A 154 6.45 17.34 -13.91
CA ALA A 154 6.99 17.72 -15.21
C ALA A 154 7.90 18.98 -15.16
N LYS A 155 7.91 19.72 -14.05
CA LYS A 155 8.86 20.84 -13.85
C LYS A 155 10.27 20.39 -13.48
N LEU A 156 10.44 19.13 -13.08
CA LEU A 156 11.74 18.57 -12.75
C LEU A 156 12.38 17.92 -13.98
N PRO A 157 13.69 18.08 -14.21
CA PRO A 157 14.42 17.33 -15.22
C PRO A 157 14.26 15.81 -15.00
N PRO A 158 14.13 14.99 -16.06
CA PRO A 158 13.97 13.54 -15.93
C PRO A 158 15.05 12.86 -15.09
N ASP A 159 16.30 13.30 -15.21
CA ASP A 159 17.42 12.72 -14.45
C ASP A 159 17.34 12.96 -12.94
N THR A 160 16.64 14.01 -12.50
CA THR A 160 16.45 14.29 -11.06
C THR A 160 15.70 13.14 -10.39
N TRP A 161 14.77 12.50 -11.09
CA TRP A 161 13.94 11.42 -10.55
C TRP A 161 14.69 10.14 -10.21
N LYS A 162 15.92 9.95 -10.73
CA LYS A 162 16.75 8.77 -10.42
C LYS A 162 17.05 8.62 -8.93
N ASN A 163 17.21 9.75 -8.24
CA ASN A 163 17.57 9.79 -6.81
C ASN A 163 16.40 10.19 -5.91
N LEU A 164 15.18 10.32 -6.45
CA LEU A 164 14.01 10.72 -5.69
C LEU A 164 13.11 9.51 -5.37
N PRO A 165 12.34 9.58 -4.26
CA PRO A 165 11.31 8.59 -3.98
C PRO A 165 10.27 8.55 -5.11
N ARG A 166 9.96 7.35 -5.59
CA ARG A 166 9.03 7.13 -6.72
C ARG A 166 7.86 6.20 -6.40
N LEU A 167 7.84 5.51 -5.27
CA LEU A 167 6.80 4.53 -4.96
C LEU A 167 5.56 5.20 -4.36
N ILE A 168 4.41 5.01 -4.99
CA ILE A 168 3.09 5.32 -4.45
C ILE A 168 2.37 4.01 -4.15
N ILE A 169 1.94 3.82 -2.89
CA ILE A 169 1.21 2.63 -2.47
C ILE A 169 -0.28 2.95 -2.37
N ILE A 170 -1.11 2.13 -2.99
CA ILE A 170 -2.57 2.23 -2.97
C ILE A 170 -3.13 0.91 -2.47
N ASP A 171 -3.59 0.86 -1.22
CA ASP A 171 -4.14 -0.35 -0.62
C ASP A 171 -5.66 -0.27 -0.46
N GLY A 172 -6.34 -1.37 -0.77
CA GLY A 172 -7.78 -1.51 -0.61
C GLY A 172 -8.56 -0.81 -1.72
N LEU A 173 -8.12 -0.82 -2.99
CA LEU A 173 -8.92 -0.20 -4.07
C LEU A 173 -10.37 -0.74 -4.12
N ASP A 174 -10.57 -2.03 -3.80
CA ASP A 174 -11.90 -2.66 -3.67
C ASP A 174 -12.73 -2.15 -2.47
N GLU A 175 -12.16 -1.30 -1.63
CA GLU A 175 -12.83 -0.63 -0.52
C GLU A 175 -13.36 0.76 -0.89
N CYS A 176 -13.05 1.24 -2.10
CA CYS A 176 -13.73 2.39 -2.69
C CYS A 176 -15.18 1.99 -3.01
N ALA A 177 -16.14 2.66 -2.36
CA ALA A 177 -17.56 2.33 -2.38
C ALA A 177 -18.18 2.46 -3.77
N ASP A 178 -17.73 3.44 -4.56
CA ASP A 178 -18.19 3.61 -5.94
C ASP A 178 -17.33 2.80 -6.92
N ILE A 179 -18.00 1.92 -7.67
CA ILE A 179 -17.38 1.03 -8.66
C ILE A 179 -16.81 1.83 -9.82
N ALA A 180 -17.53 2.86 -10.31
CA ALA A 180 -17.07 3.67 -11.44
C ALA A 180 -15.78 4.42 -11.07
N SER A 181 -15.67 4.85 -9.82
CA SER A 181 -14.45 5.45 -9.27
C SER A 181 -13.25 4.49 -9.32
N GLN A 182 -13.42 3.20 -9.00
CA GLN A 182 -12.30 2.24 -9.08
C GLN A 182 -11.72 2.15 -10.50
N GLU A 183 -12.58 1.99 -11.52
CA GLU A 183 -12.17 1.95 -12.92
C GLU A 183 -11.57 3.29 -13.38
N ARG A 184 -12.15 4.41 -12.92
CA ARG A 184 -11.68 5.75 -13.23
C ARG A 184 -10.27 6.00 -12.70
N LEU A 185 -9.96 5.61 -11.45
CA LEU A 185 -8.61 5.76 -10.90
C LEU A 185 -7.57 4.99 -11.73
N LEU A 186 -7.89 3.74 -12.09
CA LEU A 186 -7.01 2.91 -12.93
C LEU A 186 -6.81 3.54 -14.31
N SER A 187 -7.86 4.11 -14.91
CA SER A 187 -7.76 4.83 -16.18
C SER A 187 -6.85 6.06 -16.08
N ILE A 188 -6.99 6.86 -15.03
CA ILE A 188 -6.15 8.05 -14.80
C ILE A 188 -4.67 7.65 -14.69
N ILE A 189 -4.36 6.66 -13.85
CA ILE A 189 -2.99 6.17 -13.65
C ILE A 189 -2.43 5.61 -14.97
N ARG A 190 -3.19 4.78 -15.69
CA ARG A 190 -2.79 4.23 -16.98
C ARG A 190 -2.44 5.32 -18.00
N GLN A 191 -3.32 6.30 -18.18
CA GLN A 191 -3.13 7.39 -19.13
C GLN A 191 -1.89 8.22 -18.77
N SER A 192 -1.64 8.44 -17.47
CA SER A 192 -0.44 9.11 -17.00
C SER A 192 0.85 8.38 -17.37
N LYS A 193 0.79 7.06 -17.54
CA LYS A 193 1.95 6.24 -17.90
C LYS A 193 2.17 6.15 -19.41
N THR A 194 1.11 6.30 -20.20
CA THR A 194 1.19 6.13 -21.66
C THR A 194 1.20 7.43 -22.45
N ASN A 195 0.69 8.53 -21.88
CA ASN A 195 0.40 9.76 -22.63
C ASN A 195 1.27 10.96 -22.21
N THR A 196 2.34 10.75 -21.45
CA THR A 196 3.23 11.82 -20.97
C THR A 196 4.62 11.71 -21.57
N ASP A 197 5.13 12.83 -22.08
CA ASP A 197 6.52 13.01 -22.48
C ASP A 197 7.09 14.27 -21.78
N PRO A 198 8.04 14.15 -20.84
CA PRO A 198 8.71 12.93 -20.40
C PRO A 198 7.79 11.98 -19.61
N PRO A 199 8.15 10.68 -19.47
CA PRO A 199 7.36 9.70 -18.73
C PRO A 199 7.07 10.10 -17.28
N PHE A 200 5.84 9.88 -16.83
CA PHE A 200 5.44 10.14 -15.45
C PHE A 200 6.22 9.27 -14.45
N PRO A 201 6.85 9.87 -13.42
CA PRO A 201 7.96 9.25 -12.70
C PRO A 201 7.56 8.24 -11.63
N PHE A 202 6.32 8.26 -11.11
CA PHE A 202 5.95 7.45 -9.95
C PHE A 202 5.57 6.01 -10.30
N ASP A 203 6.10 5.03 -9.59
CA ASP A 203 5.67 3.65 -9.63
C ASP A 203 4.48 3.42 -8.68
N PHE A 204 3.56 2.54 -9.04
CA PHE A 204 2.35 2.26 -8.25
C PHE A 204 2.31 0.81 -7.78
N LEU A 205 2.34 0.60 -6.46
CA LEU A 205 1.97 -0.67 -5.86
C LEU A 205 0.50 -0.63 -5.45
N MET A 206 -0.33 -1.40 -6.15
CA MET A 206 -1.78 -1.45 -5.93
C MET A 206 -2.17 -2.77 -5.28
N CYS A 207 -2.90 -2.71 -4.17
CA CYS A 207 -3.39 -3.89 -3.46
C CYS A 207 -4.92 -3.90 -3.46
N SER A 208 -5.53 -4.99 -3.92
CA SER A 208 -7.00 -5.10 -3.91
C SER A 208 -7.49 -6.54 -4.00
N ARG A 209 -8.79 -6.76 -3.79
CA ARG A 209 -9.45 -7.99 -4.25
C ARG A 209 -9.50 -8.03 -5.78
N PRO A 210 -9.51 -9.23 -6.39
CA PRO A 210 -9.66 -9.39 -7.82
C PRO A 210 -11.14 -9.26 -8.24
N GLU A 211 -11.81 -8.19 -7.82
CA GLU A 211 -13.19 -7.92 -8.22
C GLU A 211 -13.27 -7.80 -9.76
N PRO A 212 -14.34 -8.29 -10.41
CA PRO A 212 -14.40 -8.38 -11.87
C PRO A 212 -14.08 -7.07 -12.59
N ARG A 213 -14.45 -5.93 -12.01
CA ARG A 213 -14.25 -4.59 -12.56
C ARG A 213 -12.78 -4.18 -12.57
N ILE A 214 -12.11 -4.34 -11.43
CA ILE A 214 -10.66 -4.13 -11.30
C ILE A 214 -9.89 -5.04 -12.28
N ARG A 215 -10.26 -6.33 -12.35
CA ARG A 215 -9.68 -7.28 -13.31
C ARG A 215 -9.87 -6.82 -14.75
N ASN A 216 -11.08 -6.38 -15.10
CA ASN A 216 -11.39 -5.95 -16.45
C ASN A 216 -10.65 -4.65 -16.81
N ALA A 217 -10.51 -3.71 -15.88
CA ALA A 217 -9.72 -2.50 -16.10
C ALA A 217 -8.25 -2.82 -16.38
N PHE A 218 -7.63 -3.73 -15.61
CA PHE A 218 -6.25 -4.16 -15.84
C PHE A 218 -6.04 -4.99 -17.12
N ARG A 219 -7.10 -5.49 -17.75
CA ARG A 219 -7.04 -6.17 -19.07
C ARG A 219 -6.97 -5.19 -20.25
N HIS A 220 -7.02 -3.89 -20.01
CA HIS A 220 -6.85 -2.92 -21.08
C HIS A 220 -5.45 -3.06 -21.72
N PRO A 221 -5.32 -3.01 -23.06
CA PRO A 221 -4.05 -3.26 -23.76
C PRO A 221 -2.87 -2.41 -23.27
N ASP A 222 -3.11 -1.13 -22.98
CA ASP A 222 -2.11 -0.20 -22.44
C ASP A 222 -1.45 -0.67 -21.13
N PHE A 223 -2.08 -1.58 -20.36
CA PHE A 223 -1.46 -2.14 -19.15
C PHE A 223 -0.44 -3.24 -19.47
N HIS A 224 -0.51 -3.91 -20.63
CA HIS A 224 0.28 -5.10 -20.92
C HIS A 224 1.80 -4.88 -20.80
N SER A 225 2.29 -3.68 -21.11
CA SER A 225 3.72 -3.36 -21.03
C SER A 225 4.15 -2.72 -19.71
N ILE A 226 3.20 -2.28 -18.88
CA ILE A 226 3.49 -1.47 -17.68
C ILE A 226 3.05 -2.12 -16.37
N LEU A 227 2.31 -3.24 -16.42
CA LEU A 227 1.72 -3.92 -15.27
C LEU A 227 2.38 -5.28 -15.01
N ASP A 228 2.88 -5.46 -13.79
CA ASP A 228 3.12 -6.78 -13.19
C ASP A 228 2.05 -7.10 -12.15
N PHE A 229 1.88 -8.39 -11.82
CA PHE A 229 0.90 -8.80 -10.83
C PHE A 229 1.22 -10.16 -10.20
N ASN A 230 0.76 -10.34 -8.96
CA ASN A 230 0.81 -11.64 -8.27
C ASN A 230 -0.45 -11.85 -7.42
N ASP A 231 -0.92 -13.11 -7.37
CA ASP A 231 -1.95 -13.55 -6.42
C ASP A 231 -1.30 -13.95 -5.09
N LEU A 232 -1.62 -13.25 -4.02
CA LEU A 232 -1.12 -13.51 -2.67
C LEU A 232 -1.68 -14.81 -2.05
N GLY A 233 -2.85 -15.26 -2.49
CA GLY A 233 -3.57 -16.43 -1.97
C GLY A 233 -3.14 -17.76 -2.59
N GLU A 234 -2.87 -17.79 -3.90
CA GLU A 234 -2.48 -19.03 -4.60
C GLU A 234 -0.97 -19.28 -4.56
N SER A 235 -0.15 -18.22 -4.65
CA SER A 235 1.27 -18.34 -5.04
C SER A 235 2.27 -18.41 -3.88
N PHE A 236 1.83 -18.22 -2.63
CA PHE A 236 2.76 -18.04 -1.50
C PHE A 236 2.42 -18.92 -0.28
N GLU A 237 3.49 -19.45 0.30
CA GLU A 237 3.64 -20.64 1.14
C GLU A 237 2.63 -20.86 2.27
N SER A 238 2.36 -22.15 2.55
CA SER A 238 1.49 -22.64 3.64
C SER A 238 2.25 -23.22 4.83
N GLY A 239 3.59 -23.29 4.78
CA GLY A 239 4.43 -23.93 5.80
C GLY A 239 4.92 -22.99 6.90
N THR A 240 5.29 -21.76 6.55
CA THR A 240 5.83 -20.73 7.47
C THR A 240 4.78 -20.18 8.44
N ASP A 241 3.49 -20.31 8.10
CA ASP A 241 2.35 -19.89 8.93
C ASP A 241 2.19 -20.73 10.21
N ILE A 242 2.66 -21.99 10.20
CA ILE A 242 2.61 -22.89 11.36
C ILE A 242 3.54 -22.37 12.46
N ALA A 243 4.82 -22.17 12.13
CA ALA A 243 5.85 -21.74 13.08
C ALA A 243 5.57 -20.36 13.71
N VAL A 244 4.98 -19.45 12.94
CA VAL A 244 4.59 -18.12 13.43
C VAL A 244 3.44 -18.24 14.43
N ARG A 245 2.46 -19.10 14.17
CA ARG A 245 1.36 -19.29 15.10
C ARG A 245 1.80 -19.95 16.41
N ASP A 246 2.75 -20.88 16.37
CA ASP A 246 3.35 -21.47 17.57
C ASP A 246 3.99 -20.40 18.45
N ARG A 247 4.72 -19.48 17.81
CA ARG A 247 5.34 -18.35 18.50
C ARG A 247 4.31 -17.42 19.13
N GLU A 248 3.22 -17.08 18.45
CA GLU A 248 2.19 -16.19 19.00
C GLU A 248 1.43 -16.84 20.18
N PHE A 249 1.11 -18.13 20.11
CA PHE A 249 0.56 -18.85 21.27
C PHE A 249 1.57 -18.95 22.42
N GLY A 250 2.85 -19.14 22.12
CA GLY A 250 3.91 -19.06 23.12
C GLY A 250 3.93 -17.69 23.85
N ARG A 251 3.72 -16.59 23.12
CA ARG A 251 3.61 -15.24 23.70
C ARG A 251 2.36 -15.09 24.56
N ILE A 252 1.20 -15.56 24.11
CA ILE A 252 -0.04 -15.53 24.90
C ILE A 252 0.19 -16.24 26.24
N ARG A 253 0.72 -17.47 26.21
CA ARG A 253 1.01 -18.24 27.41
C ARG A 253 1.96 -17.50 28.37
N GLN A 254 3.01 -16.89 27.84
CA GLN A 254 3.95 -16.11 28.64
C GLN A 254 3.30 -14.84 29.23
N GLY A 255 2.48 -14.13 28.45
CA GLY A 255 1.80 -12.91 28.87
C GLY A 255 0.76 -13.13 29.97
N HIS A 256 0.08 -14.29 29.96
CA HIS A 256 -0.90 -14.69 30.98
C HIS A 256 -0.25 -15.27 32.25
N GLY A 257 1.03 -15.62 32.22
CA GLY A 257 1.83 -15.95 33.40
C GLY A 257 1.19 -16.97 34.34
N ARG A 258 0.76 -16.52 35.54
CA ARG A 258 0.21 -17.39 36.60
C ARG A 258 -1.12 -18.05 36.23
N SER A 259 -1.95 -17.43 35.40
CA SER A 259 -3.26 -18.00 35.03
C SER A 259 -3.13 -19.23 34.13
N MET A 260 -2.03 -19.32 33.36
CA MET A 260 -1.72 -20.45 32.48
C MET A 260 -0.57 -21.33 33.01
N ALA A 261 -0.20 -21.23 34.29
CA ALA A 261 0.91 -22.00 34.87
C ALA A 261 0.69 -23.52 34.84
N HIS A 262 -0.56 -23.98 34.78
CA HIS A 262 -0.94 -25.39 34.66
C HIS A 262 -0.88 -25.91 33.23
N VAL A 263 -0.61 -25.04 32.25
CA VAL A 263 -0.62 -25.35 30.83
C VAL A 263 0.79 -25.69 30.35
N GLY A 264 0.91 -26.81 29.63
CA GLY A 264 2.16 -27.33 29.08
C GLY A 264 2.87 -26.34 28.14
N PRO A 265 4.20 -26.43 28.00
CA PRO A 265 4.98 -25.58 27.10
C PRO A 265 4.64 -25.76 25.62
N ASP A 266 4.06 -26.91 25.28
CA ASP A 266 3.58 -27.30 23.97
C ASP A 266 2.21 -26.72 23.61
N TRP A 267 1.55 -25.98 24.51
CA TRP A 267 0.22 -25.43 24.24
C TRP A 267 0.18 -24.47 23.04
N PRO A 268 -0.87 -24.54 22.20
CA PRO A 268 -2.06 -25.41 22.29
C PRO A 268 -1.85 -26.83 21.72
N GLY A 269 -0.64 -27.18 21.31
CA GLY A 269 -0.26 -28.46 20.73
C GLY A 269 -0.24 -28.39 19.21
N ASP A 270 0.77 -29.02 18.59
CA ASP A 270 1.00 -29.01 17.14
C ASP A 270 -0.25 -29.45 16.35
N GLY A 271 -1.02 -30.41 16.88
CA GLY A 271 -2.26 -30.86 16.25
C GLY A 271 -3.34 -29.77 16.19
N ILE A 272 -3.49 -28.96 17.25
CA ILE A 272 -4.43 -27.82 17.27
C ILE A 272 -3.93 -26.72 16.34
N ILE A 273 -2.64 -26.43 16.36
CA ILE A 273 -2.01 -25.51 15.41
C ILE A 273 -2.30 -25.97 13.99
N GLN A 274 -1.97 -27.21 13.61
CA GLN A 274 -2.22 -27.72 12.26
C GLN A 274 -3.71 -27.60 11.87
N GLN A 275 -4.63 -27.95 12.76
CA GLN A 275 -6.07 -27.76 12.52
C GLN A 275 -6.44 -26.28 12.32
N LEU A 276 -5.86 -25.37 13.08
CA LEU A 276 -6.08 -23.93 12.91
C LEU A 276 -5.52 -23.44 11.55
N VAL A 277 -4.39 -23.97 11.06
CA VAL A 277 -3.83 -23.59 9.74
C VAL A 277 -4.72 -24.13 8.64
N GLN A 278 -5.16 -25.38 8.80
CA GLN A 278 -6.05 -26.03 7.86
C GLN A 278 -7.39 -25.29 7.78
N ARG A 279 -7.98 -24.95 8.94
CA ARG A 279 -9.26 -24.21 9.01
C ARG A 279 -9.15 -22.75 8.58
N ALA A 280 -7.99 -22.12 8.77
CA ALA A 280 -7.76 -20.77 8.28
C ALA A 280 -7.85 -20.71 6.76
N CYS A 281 -7.63 -21.80 6.02
CA CYS A 281 -7.67 -21.83 4.55
C CYS A 281 -6.86 -20.67 3.92
N ARG A 282 -5.68 -20.35 4.49
CA ARG A 282 -4.81 -19.22 4.11
C ARG A 282 -5.38 -17.81 4.37
N GLN A 283 -6.49 -17.70 5.10
CA GLN A 283 -7.05 -16.43 5.58
C GLN A 283 -6.42 -16.05 6.91
N PHE A 284 -5.44 -15.16 6.87
CA PHE A 284 -4.74 -14.64 8.05
C PHE A 284 -5.68 -13.92 9.01
N ILE A 285 -6.77 -13.32 8.52
CA ILE A 285 -7.78 -12.69 9.39
C ILE A 285 -8.40 -13.71 10.37
N TYR A 286 -8.60 -14.96 9.95
CA TYR A 286 -9.12 -16.00 10.84
C TYR A 286 -8.11 -16.31 11.94
N ALA A 287 -6.85 -16.55 11.57
CA ALA A 287 -5.79 -16.84 12.52
C ALA A 287 -5.57 -15.67 13.51
N ALA A 288 -5.49 -14.43 13.01
CA ALA A 288 -5.36 -13.23 13.84
C ALA A 288 -6.55 -13.06 14.79
N THR A 289 -7.77 -13.35 14.32
CA THR A 289 -8.98 -13.30 15.15
C THR A 289 -8.94 -14.34 16.27
N VAL A 290 -8.51 -15.58 15.97
CA VAL A 290 -8.34 -16.63 16.98
C VAL A 290 -7.29 -16.23 18.01
N ILE A 291 -6.12 -15.76 17.56
CA ILE A 291 -5.03 -15.32 18.46
C ILE A 291 -5.53 -14.18 19.37
N LYS A 292 -6.25 -13.19 18.81
CA LYS A 292 -6.82 -12.08 19.59
C LYS A 292 -7.95 -12.49 20.54
N TYR A 293 -8.71 -13.52 20.20
CA TYR A 293 -9.78 -14.04 21.05
C TYR A 293 -9.23 -14.85 22.23
N VAL A 294 -8.14 -15.60 21.99
CA VAL A 294 -7.50 -16.46 22.98
C VAL A 294 -6.54 -15.68 23.89
N GLY A 295 -5.84 -14.67 23.34
CA GLY A 295 -4.94 -13.77 24.07
C GLY A 295 -5.67 -12.70 24.85
#